data_AF-A0A1B6AIQ5-F1
#
_entry.id   AF-A0A1B6AIQ5-F1
#
_cell.length_a   1.000
_cell.length_b   1.000
_cell.length_c   1.000
_cell.angle_alpha   90.00
_cell.angle_beta   90.00
_cell.angle_gamma   90.00
#
_symmetry.space_group_name_H-M   'P 1'
#
loop_
_entity.id
_entity.type
_entity.pdbx_description
1 polymer ?
#
loop_
_entity_poly.entity_id
_entity_poly.type
_entity_poly.pdbx_seq_one_letter_code
_entity_poly.pdbx_strand_id
1 'polypeptide(L)'
;MRMVLTARIPTEAGNELIKNGTLSKIMEAALSALQPEAAYFTLDHGDRTCFYYFDMQRSSQMPPLLESFFMDLHAKVSLQPVMNADELRTGLSELMSGT
;
A
#
# COMPACT_ATOMS: atom_id res chain seq x y z
N MET A 1 10.72 5.62 -6.59
CA MET A 1 11.04 5.38 -5.17
C MET A 1 10.15 4.26 -4.67
N ARG A 2 10.74 3.22 -4.05
CA ARG A 2 9.97 2.12 -3.46
C ARG A 2 9.17 2.63 -2.26
N MET A 3 7.85 2.42 -2.32
CA MET A 3 6.89 2.81 -1.30
C MET A 3 6.19 1.58 -0.76
N VAL A 4 5.81 1.62 0.52
CA VAL A 4 4.75 0.78 1.06
C VAL A 4 3.49 1.61 1.24
N LEU A 5 2.38 1.15 0.66
CA LEU A 5 1.03 1.63 0.97
C LEU A 5 0.39 0.64 1.94
N THR A 6 0.01 1.12 3.12
CA THR A 6 -0.81 0.36 4.06
C THR A 6 -2.23 0.90 4.02
N ALA A 7 -3.19 0.06 3.63
CA ALA A 7 -4.61 0.39 3.61
C ALA A 7 -5.36 -0.49 4.61
N ARG A 8 -5.80 0.12 5.72
CA ARG A 8 -6.61 -0.54 6.75
C ARG A 8 -8.08 -0.24 6.51
N ILE A 9 -8.83 -1.26 6.15
CA ILE A 9 -10.24 -1.15 5.74
C ILE A 9 -11.12 -1.35 6.98
N PRO A 10 -11.96 -0.36 7.36
CA PRO A 10 -12.91 -0.53 8.44
C PRO A 10 -13.78 -1.76 8.23
N THR A 11 -13.99 -2.52 9.29
CA THR A 11 -14.71 -3.80 9.22
C THR A 11 -16.10 -3.68 8.57
N GLU A 12 -16.86 -2.63 8.89
CA GLU A 12 -18.20 -2.39 8.34
C GLU A 12 -18.17 -2.13 6.83
N ALA A 13 -17.35 -1.19 6.36
CA ALA A 13 -17.18 -0.90 4.94
C ALA A 13 -16.75 -2.15 4.16
N GLY A 14 -15.75 -2.88 4.67
CA GLY A 14 -15.30 -4.12 4.03
C GLY A 14 -16.40 -5.20 3.98
N ASN A 15 -17.24 -5.30 5.00
CA ASN A 15 -18.35 -6.27 5.02
C ASN A 15 -19.42 -5.92 3.99
N GLU A 16 -19.79 -4.64 3.85
CA GLU A 16 -20.79 -4.22 2.87
C GLU A 16 -20.31 -4.46 1.43
N LEU A 17 -19.04 -4.18 1.14
CA LEU A 17 -18.45 -4.46 -0.18
C LEU A 17 -18.32 -5.95 -0.51
N ILE A 18 -18.22 -6.81 0.52
CA ILE A 18 -18.28 -8.26 0.33
C ILE A 18 -19.72 -8.69 0.01
N LYS A 19 -20.69 -8.20 0.79
CA LYS A 19 -22.11 -8.55 0.59
C LYS A 19 -22.62 -8.15 -0.78
N ASN A 20 -22.19 -6.98 -1.28
CA ASN A 20 -22.58 -6.49 -2.60
C ASN A 20 -21.68 -7.00 -3.74
N GLY A 21 -20.64 -7.79 -3.43
CA GLY A 21 -19.79 -8.45 -4.41
C GLY A 21 -18.80 -7.53 -5.16
N THR A 22 -18.48 -6.35 -4.62
CA THR A 22 -17.60 -5.38 -5.30
C THR A 22 -16.17 -5.36 -4.76
N LEU A 23 -15.92 -5.90 -3.56
CA LEU A 23 -14.59 -5.85 -2.94
C LEU A 23 -13.49 -6.46 -3.83
N SER A 24 -13.73 -7.61 -4.46
CA SER A 24 -12.74 -8.27 -5.32
C SER A 24 -12.34 -7.40 -6.51
N LYS A 25 -13.30 -6.72 -7.15
CA LYS A 25 -13.04 -5.82 -8.27
C LYS A 25 -12.20 -4.61 -7.86
N ILE A 26 -12.47 -4.06 -6.67
CA ILE A 26 -11.68 -2.94 -6.13
C ILE A 26 -10.23 -3.40 -5.87
N MET A 27 -10.04 -4.59 -5.29
CA MET A 27 -8.71 -5.15 -5.06
C MET A 27 -7.95 -5.42 -6.36
N GLU A 28 -8.62 -5.97 -7.39
CA GLU A 28 -8.03 -6.19 -8.72
C GLU A 28 -7.64 -4.87 -9.40
N ALA A 29 -8.50 -3.84 -9.31
CA ALA A 29 -8.20 -2.50 -9.82
C ALA A 29 -6.99 -1.89 -9.11
N ALA A 30 -6.88 -2.05 -7.79
CA ALA A 30 -5.73 -1.58 -7.01
C ALA A 30 -4.43 -2.29 -7.42
N LEU A 31 -4.44 -3.62 -7.58
CA LEU A 31 -3.29 -4.40 -8.05
C LEU A 31 -2.85 -3.96 -9.45
N SER A 32 -3.80 -3.72 -10.36
CA SER A 32 -3.54 -3.27 -11.73
C SER A 32 -2.97 -1.84 -11.77
N ALA A 33 -3.50 -0.93 -10.95
CA ALA A 33 -3.04 0.45 -10.90
C ALA A 33 -1.66 0.60 -10.26
N LEU A 34 -1.41 -0.13 -9.16
CA LEU A 34 -0.17 -0.02 -8.40
C LEU A 34 0.98 -0.84 -9.00
N GLN A 35 0.67 -1.95 -9.67
CA GLN A 35 1.65 -2.94 -10.15
C GLN A 35 2.72 -3.24 -9.08
N PRO A 36 2.30 -3.70 -7.89
CA PRO A 36 3.23 -3.89 -6.79
C PRO A 36 4.21 -5.04 -7.08
N GLU A 37 5.45 -4.89 -6.64
CA GLU A 37 6.42 -5.98 -6.61
C GLU A 37 6.05 -7.02 -5.54
N ALA A 38 5.32 -6.62 -4.51
CA ALA A 38 4.75 -7.50 -3.50
C ALA A 38 3.45 -6.95 -2.92
N ALA A 39 2.47 -7.82 -2.71
CA ALA A 39 1.21 -7.52 -2.05
C ALA A 39 0.95 -8.53 -0.94
N TYR A 40 0.73 -8.05 0.28
CA TYR A 40 0.38 -8.89 1.42
C TYR A 40 -0.95 -8.44 2.02
N PHE A 41 -1.72 -9.42 2.49
CA PHE A 41 -3.05 -9.20 3.06
C PHE A 41 -3.08 -9.87 4.42
N THR A 42 -3.41 -9.10 5.46
CA THR A 42 -3.42 -9.59 6.84
C THR A 42 -4.38 -8.74 7.68
N LEU A 43 -4.38 -8.99 8.98
CA LEU A 43 -5.08 -8.16 9.95
C LEU A 43 -4.09 -7.17 10.58
N ASP A 44 -4.53 -5.93 10.74
CA ASP A 44 -3.81 -4.92 11.51
C ASP A 44 -4.82 -4.18 12.40
N HIS A 45 -4.59 -4.22 13.72
CA HIS A 45 -5.54 -3.76 14.73
C HIS A 45 -6.95 -4.37 14.59
N GLY A 46 -7.03 -5.62 14.11
CA GLY A 46 -8.30 -6.34 13.92
C GLY A 46 -9.03 -6.03 12.60
N ASP A 47 -8.54 -5.08 11.80
CA ASP A 47 -9.14 -4.70 10.52
C ASP A 47 -8.43 -5.39 9.34
N ARG A 48 -9.19 -5.63 8.25
CA ARG A 48 -8.65 -6.13 6.99
C ARG A 48 -7.65 -5.13 6.43
N THR A 49 -6.42 -5.56 6.19
CA THR A 49 -5.33 -4.66 5.83
C THR A 49 -4.53 -5.18 4.65
N CYS A 50 -4.26 -4.27 3.71
CA CYS A 50 -3.43 -4.52 2.54
C CYS A 50 -2.09 -3.78 2.70
N PHE A 51 -0.99 -4.44 2.38
CA PHE A 51 0.34 -3.87 2.23
C PHE A 51 0.78 -4.02 0.78
N TYR A 52 0.93 -2.92 0.06
CA TYR A 52 1.42 -2.90 -1.31
C TYR A 52 2.80 -2.25 -1.37
N TYR A 53 3.77 -2.98 -1.90
CA TYR A 53 5.13 -2.51 -2.15
C TYR A 53 5.25 -2.22 -3.64
N PHE A 54 5.44 -0.95 -4.00
CA PHE A 54 5.42 -0.51 -5.40
C PHE A 54 6.34 0.68 -5.63
N ASP A 55 6.66 0.96 -6.89
CA ASP A 55 7.52 2.07 -7.26
C ASP A 55 6.68 3.32 -7.61
N MET A 56 6.84 4.38 -6.83
CA MET A 56 6.19 5.68 -7.08
C MET A 56 7.22 6.67 -7.61
N GLN A 57 6.94 7.27 -8.77
CA GLN A 57 7.86 8.18 -9.46
C GLN A 57 7.76 9.62 -8.95
N ARG A 58 6.54 10.08 -8.64
CA ARG A 58 6.26 11.48 -8.27
C ARG A 58 5.19 11.56 -7.20
N SER A 59 5.34 12.50 -6.26
CA SER A 59 4.36 12.73 -5.18
C SER A 59 2.96 13.10 -5.70
N SER A 60 2.86 13.71 -6.88
CA SER A 60 1.59 14.00 -7.54
C SER A 60 0.79 12.76 -7.95
N GLN A 61 1.39 11.56 -7.90
CA GLN A 61 0.67 10.30 -8.09
C GLN A 61 -0.15 9.91 -6.86
N MET A 62 0.04 10.53 -5.69
CA MET A 62 -0.69 10.15 -4.48
C MET A 62 -2.22 10.26 -4.65
N PRO A 63 -2.82 11.40 -5.08
CA PRO A 63 -4.28 11.44 -5.24
C PRO A 63 -4.83 10.35 -6.17
N PRO A 64 -4.37 10.19 -7.44
CA PRO A 64 -4.94 9.18 -8.33
C PRO A 64 -4.67 7.73 -7.90
N LEU A 65 -3.62 7.45 -7.12
CA LEU A 65 -3.35 6.09 -6.61
C LEU A 65 -4.13 5.75 -5.35
N LEU A 66 -4.44 6.76 -4.52
CA LEU A 66 -5.01 6.54 -3.19
C LEU A 66 -6.53 6.76 -3.14
N GLU A 67 -7.12 7.47 -4.11
CA GLU A 67 -8.52 7.90 -4.06
C GLU A 67 -9.51 6.75 -3.87
N SER A 68 -9.34 5.63 -4.59
CA SER A 68 -10.23 4.46 -4.46
C SER A 68 -10.18 3.84 -3.07
N PHE A 69 -9.02 3.90 -2.39
CA PHE A 69 -8.91 3.43 -1.01
C PHE A 69 -9.70 4.32 -0.05
N PHE A 70 -9.77 5.63 -0.29
CA PHE A 70 -10.57 6.52 0.54
C PHE A 70 -12.06 6.44 0.21
N MET A 71 -12.40 6.53 -1.08
CA MET A 71 -13.77 6.67 -1.54
C MET A 71 -14.55 5.36 -1.52
N ASP A 72 -13.93 4.26 -1.98
CA ASP A 72 -14.63 2.98 -2.09
C ASP A 72 -14.49 2.15 -0.81
N LEU A 73 -13.29 2.13 -0.21
CA LEU A 73 -12.97 1.28 0.94
C LEU A 73 -13.10 1.99 2.30
N HIS A 74 -13.22 3.32 2.31
CA HIS A 74 -13.13 4.12 3.53
C HIS A 74 -11.87 3.82 4.37
N ALA A 75 -10.79 3.42 3.70
CA ALA A 75 -9.59 2.92 4.35
C ALA A 75 -8.81 4.04 5.03
N LYS A 76 -8.17 3.71 6.16
CA LYS A 76 -7.07 4.50 6.69
C LYS A 76 -5.81 4.14 5.92
N VAL A 77 -5.29 5.10 5.17
CA VAL A 77 -4.15 4.91 4.29
C VAL A 77 -2.89 5.57 4.87
N SER A 78 -1.76 4.88 4.81
CA SER A 78 -0.44 5.47 5.00
C SER A 78 0.49 5.11 3.86
N LEU A 79 1.45 5.98 3.58
CA LEU A 79 2.45 5.80 2.53
C LEU A 79 3.83 6.13 3.09
N GLN A 80 4.78 5.21 2.95
CA GLN A 80 6.13 5.36 3.50
C GLN A 80 7.18 4.87 2.49
N PRO A 81 8.30 5.58 2.29
CA PRO A 81 9.45 5.02 1.59
C PRO A 81 9.96 3.79 2.33
N VAL A 82 10.39 2.76 1.60
CA VAL A 82 10.97 1.55 2.19
C VAL A 82 12.18 1.10 1.40
N MET A 83 13.09 0.40 2.07
CA MET A 83 14.29 -0.18 1.48
C MET A 83 14.23 -1.70 1.57
N ASN A 84 14.72 -2.38 0.54
CA ASN A 84 15.01 -3.81 0.62
C ASN A 84 16.35 -4.06 1.32
N ALA A 85 16.72 -5.34 1.48
CA ALA A 85 17.95 -5.70 2.18
C ALA A 85 19.23 -5.19 1.50
N ASP A 86 19.26 -5.10 0.17
CA ASP A 86 20.43 -4.64 -0.58
C ASP A 86 20.59 -3.12 -0.47
N GLU A 87 19.49 -2.37 -0.58
CA GLU A 87 19.47 -0.92 -0.38
C GLU A 87 19.87 -0.55 1.05
N LEU A 88 19.41 -1.31 2.06
CA LEU A 88 19.85 -1.15 3.43
C LEU A 88 21.37 -1.36 3.57
N ARG A 89 21.93 -2.40 2.94
CA ARG A 89 23.38 -2.65 2.96
C ARG A 89 24.16 -1.51 2.32
N THR A 90 23.69 -0.99 1.20
CA THR A 90 24.30 0.17 0.52
C THR A 90 24.31 1.38 1.44
N GLY A 91 23.15 1.78 1.98
CA GLY A 91 23.04 2.95 2.86
C GLY A 91 23.85 2.81 4.16
N LEU A 92 23.92 1.61 4.74
CA LEU A 92 24.79 1.36 5.91
C LEU A 92 26.28 1.44 5.56
N SER A 93 26.69 0.96 4.39
CA SER A 93 28.08 1.03 3.95
C SER A 93 28.54 2.47 3.72
N GLU A 94 27.68 3.30 3.12
CA GLU A 94 27.93 4.74 2.94
C GLU A 94 28.07 5.44 4.30
N LEU A 95 27.15 5.19 5.23
CA LEU A 95 27.19 5.74 6.60
C LEU A 95 28.49 5.38 7.33
N MET A 96 28.94 4.12 7.23
CA MET A 96 30.18 3.66 7.87
C MET A 96 31.45 4.20 7.20
N SER A 97 31.36 4.64 5.94
CA SER A 97 32.50 5.17 5.17
C SER A 97 32.80 6.65 5.43
N GLY A 98 31.95 7.36 6.19
CA GLY A 98 32.27 8.68 6.73
C GLY A 98 32.46 9.80 5.69
N THR A 99 31.77 9.73 4.55
CA THR A 99 31.55 10.89 3.67
C THR A 99 30.26 11.63 4.03
#